data_AF-A0A5E4D7Z5-F1
#
_entry.id   AF-A0A5E4D7Z5-F1
#
_cell.length_a   1.000
_cell.length_b   1.000
_cell.length_c   1.000
_cell.angle_alpha   90.00
_cell.angle_beta   90.00
_cell.angle_gamma   90.00
#
_symmetry.space_group_name_H-M   'P 1'
#
loop_
_entity.id
_entity.type
_entity.pdbx_description
1 polymer ?
#
loop_
_entity_poly.entity_id
_entity_poly.type
_entity_poly.pdbx_seq_one_letter_code
_entity_poly.pdbx_strand_id
1 'polypeptide(L)' 'GGLSAQAFVRVELEDVNDNHPVFDPSTYVTSISGQTQPGTEIISVRATDRDSGTYGTVAYELIPGDLSSLFTIDSTT' A
#
# COMPACT_ATOMS: atom_id res chain seq x y z
N GLY A 1 -13.19 -51.65 30.64
CA GLY A 1 -13.48 -50.23 30.43
C GLY A 1 -12.27 -49.60 29.77
N GLY A 2 -12.45 -48.91 28.64
CA GLY A 2 -11.34 -48.33 27.87
C GLY A 2 -10.93 -46.97 28.43
N LEU A 3 -9.62 -46.73 28.50
CA LEU A 3 -9.07 -45.42 28.82
C LEU A 3 -9.08 -44.56 27.55
N SER A 4 -9.54 -43.32 27.67
CA SER A 4 -9.38 -42.29 26.66
C SER A 4 -8.69 -41.08 27.28
N ALA A 5 -7.91 -40.38 26.47
CA ALA A 5 -7.27 -39.12 26.82
C ALA A 5 -7.45 -38.14 25.65
N GLN A 6 -7.53 -36.85 25.97
CA GLN A 6 -7.65 -35.77 25.00
C GLN A 6 -6.52 -34.77 25.23
N ALA A 7 -6.10 -34.10 24.17
CA ALA A 7 -5.14 -33.00 24.20
C ALA A 7 -5.65 -31.85 23.33
N PHE A 8 -5.31 -30.63 23.72
CA PHE A 8 -5.59 -29.43 22.92
C PHE A 8 -4.38 -29.09 22.08
N VAL A 9 -4.63 -28.81 20.80
CA VAL A 9 -3.63 -28.32 19.86
C VAL A 9 -4.05 -26.92 19.44
N ARG A 10 -3.15 -25.95 19.60
CA ARG A 10 -3.33 -24.60 19.07
C ARG A 10 -2.62 -24.53 17.73
N VAL A 11 -3.37 -24.16 16.70
CA VAL A 11 -2.85 -23.90 15.36
C VAL A 11 -2.95 -22.40 15.12
N GLU A 12 -1.82 -21.79 14.78
CA GLU A 12 -1.75 -20.39 14.35
C GLU A 12 -1.47 -20.37 12.85
N LEU A 13 -2.11 -19.42 12.15
CA LEU A 13 -1.81 -19.14 10.77
C LEU A 13 -0.85 -17.95 10.75
N GLU A 14 0.31 -18.15 10.14
CA GLU A 14 1.25 -17.08 9.84
C GLU A 14 0.88 -16.48 8.49
N ASP A 15 0.91 -15.15 8.43
CA ASP A 15 0.68 -14.41 7.22
C ASP A 15 1.89 -14.52 6.28
N VAL A 16 1.63 -14.56 4.98
CA VAL A 16 2.66 -14.53 3.94
C VAL A 16 2.35 -13.38 3.01
N ASN A 17 3.39 -12.78 2.43
CA ASN A 17 3.22 -11.67 1.50
C ASN A 17 2.71 -12.17 0.13
N ASP A 18 1.40 -12.44 0.02
CA ASP A 18 0.76 -12.98 -1.18
C ASP A 18 -0.26 -12.04 -1.84
N ASN A 19 -0.56 -10.90 -1.20
CA ASN A 19 -1.31 -9.83 -1.83
C ASN A 19 -0.34 -8.76 -2.37
N HIS A 20 -0.87 -7.92 -3.25
CA HIS A 20 -0.13 -6.77 -3.79
C HIS A 20 -0.93 -5.50 -3.51
N PRO A 21 -0.26 -4.33 -3.38
CA PRO A 21 -0.96 -3.08 -3.18
C PRO A 21 -1.87 -2.74 -4.36
N VAL A 22 -3.12 -2.37 -4.07
CA VAL A 22 -4.12 -1.97 -5.07
C VAL A 22 -4.53 -0.52 -4.85
N PHE A 23 -4.42 0.30 -5.89
CA PHE A 23 -4.91 1.67 -5.90
C PHE A 23 -6.44 1.76 -5.96
N ASP A 24 -7.03 2.63 -5.15
CA ASP A 24 -8.46 2.97 -5.20
C ASP A 24 -8.68 4.49 -5.09
N PRO A 25 -9.07 5.18 -6.17
CA PRO A 25 -9.45 4.65 -7.49
C PRO A 25 -8.27 4.11 -8.32
N SER A 26 -8.56 3.35 -9.37
CA SER A 26 -7.55 2.80 -10.30
C SER A 26 -6.90 3.86 -11.21
N THR A 27 -7.45 5.07 -11.25
CA THR A 27 -6.91 6.18 -12.04
C THR A 27 -7.15 7.49 -11.31
N TYR A 28 -6.08 8.27 -11.16
CA TYR A 28 -6.11 9.59 -10.55
C TYR A 28 -5.89 10.65 -11.63
N VAL A 29 -6.79 11.64 -11.68
CA VAL A 29 -6.72 12.74 -12.64
C VAL A 29 -6.94 14.04 -11.88
N THR A 30 -6.07 15.01 -12.11
CA THR A 30 -6.18 16.37 -11.56
C THR A 30 -5.63 17.37 -12.56
N SER A 31 -5.95 18.64 -12.36
CA SER A 31 -5.43 19.75 -13.15
C SER A 31 -4.83 20.81 -12.23
N ILE A 32 -3.71 21.38 -12.66
CA ILE A 32 -2.98 22.40 -11.91
C ILE A 32 -2.85 23.67 -12.74
N SER A 33 -2.80 24.82 -12.07
CA SER A 33 -2.48 26.08 -12.73
C SER A 33 -0.99 26.13 -13.05
N GLY A 34 -0.62 26.74 -14.17
CA GLY A 34 0.79 27.08 -14.46
C GLY A 34 1.40 28.10 -13.48
N GLN A 35 0.61 28.64 -12.56
CA GLN A 35 1.05 29.52 -11.47
C GLN A 35 1.21 28.78 -10.13
N THR A 36 1.04 27.45 -10.11
CA THR A 36 1.22 26.64 -8.90
C THR A 36 2.69 26.68 -8.46
N GLN A 37 2.93 26.95 -7.18
CA GLN A 37 4.28 27.05 -6.65
C GLN A 37 4.87 25.66 -6.36
N PRO A 38 6.19 25.47 -6.54
CA PRO A 38 6.86 24.22 -6.15
C PRO A 38 6.60 23.86 -4.67
N GLY A 39 6.38 22.58 -4.39
CA GLY A 39 6.06 22.08 -3.05
C GLY A 39 4.58 22.19 -2.65
N THR A 40 3.72 22.71 -3.54
CA THR A 40 2.27 22.63 -3.33
C THR A 40 1.79 21.19 -3.47
N GLU A 41 1.00 20.70 -2.52
CA GLU A 41 0.31 19.41 -2.65
C GLU A 41 -0.72 19.48 -3.78
N ILE A 42 -0.65 18.54 -4.72
CA ILE A 42 -1.47 18.52 -5.93
C ILE A 42 -2.58 17.47 -5.82
N ILE A 43 -2.23 16.28 -5.37
CA ILE A 43 -3.13 15.14 -5.19
C ILE A 43 -2.50 14.16 -4.20
N SER A 44 -3.34 13.50 -3.41
CA SER A 44 -2.95 12.33 -2.62
C SER A 44 -3.50 11.08 -3.29
N VAL A 45 -2.66 10.05 -3.38
CA VAL A 45 -3.01 8.74 -3.94
C VAL A 45 -3.00 7.71 -2.83
N ARG A 46 -3.86 6.71 -2.93
CA ARG A 46 -3.96 5.64 -1.95
C ARG A 46 -3.97 4.28 -2.61
N ALA A 47 -3.05 3.44 -2.19
CA ALA A 47 -3.11 2.00 -2.39
C ALA A 47 -3.25 1.27 -1.06
N THR A 48 -3.85 0.08 -1.11
CA THR A 48 -4.05 -0.79 0.04
C THR A 48 -3.62 -2.20 -0.31
N ASP A 49 -2.86 -2.81 0.59
CA ASP A 49 -2.53 -4.23 0.57
C ASP A 49 -3.35 -4.93 1.66
N ARG A 50 -3.79 -6.17 1.40
CA ARG A 50 -4.64 -6.96 2.30
C ARG A 50 -3.85 -7.84 3.27
N ASP A 51 -2.53 -7.91 3.10
CA ASP A 51 -1.65 -8.63 4.01
C ASP A 51 -1.56 -7.95 5.38
N SER A 52 -1.17 -8.71 6.39
CA SER A 52 -1.10 -8.26 7.77
C SER A 52 0.25 -7.64 8.12
N GLY A 53 0.23 -6.71 9.08
CA GLY A 53 1.46 -6.12 9.62
C GLY A 53 2.31 -5.41 8.56
N THR A 54 3.59 -5.77 8.48
CA THR A 54 4.54 -5.14 7.55
C THR A 54 4.31 -5.52 6.09
N TYR A 55 3.71 -6.68 5.81
CA TYR A 55 3.37 -7.08 4.45
C TYR A 55 2.25 -6.22 3.87
N GLY A 56 1.37 -5.69 4.72
CA GLY A 56 0.37 -4.70 4.33
C GLY A 56 0.89 -3.27 4.13
N THR A 57 2.19 -3.01 4.34
CA THR A 57 2.76 -1.65 4.27
C THR A 57 3.11 -1.27 2.83
N VAL A 58 2.60 -0.12 2.38
CA VAL A 58 2.78 0.36 1.01
C VAL A 58 3.82 1.48 0.97
N ALA A 59 4.69 1.44 -0.04
CA ALA A 59 5.59 2.53 -0.39
C ALA A 59 5.33 3.02 -1.82
N TYR A 60 5.49 4.33 -2.04
CA TYR A 60 5.22 4.97 -3.33
C TYR A 60 6.48 5.50 -4.01
N GLU A 61 6.51 5.38 -5.34
CA GLU A 61 7.57 5.93 -6.20
C GLU A 61 6.97 6.37 -7.54
N LEU A 62 7.51 7.44 -8.12
CA LEU A 62 7.16 7.89 -9.47
C LEU A 62 7.99 7.13 -10.50
N ILE A 63 7.32 6.53 -11.49
CA ILE A 63 8.02 5.93 -12.63
C ILE A 63 8.69 7.05 -13.45
N PRO A 64 9.98 6.92 -13.83
CA PRO A 64 10.66 7.92 -14.63
C PRO A 64 9.95 8.22 -15.95
N GLY A 65 9.90 9.50 -16.30
CA GLY A 65 9.32 10.01 -17.54
C GLY A 65 9.72 11.45 -17.78
N ASP A 66 9.29 12.03 -18.91
CA ASP A 66 9.75 13.34 -19.40
C ASP A 66 9.55 14.48 -18.38
N LEU A 67 8.52 14.39 -17.52
CA LEU A 67 8.18 15.41 -16.52
C LEU A 67 8.53 15.00 -15.09
N SER A 68 9.24 13.89 -14.88
CA SER A 68 9.55 13.34 -13.54
C SER A 68 10.32 14.31 -12.64
N SER A 69 11.07 15.26 -13.22
CA SER A 69 11.80 16.28 -12.44
C SER A 69 10.92 17.38 -11.84
N LEU A 70 9.66 17.50 -12.28
CA LEU A 70 8.73 18.54 -11.85
C LEU A 70 7.84 18.11 -10.68
N PHE A 71 7.75 16.81 -10.43
CA PHE A 71 6.84 16.24 -9.44
C PHE A 71 7.60 15.35 -8.47
N THR A 72 7.12 15.32 -7.23
CA THR A 72 7.61 14.45 -6.17
C THR A 72 6.43 13.74 -5.52
N ILE A 73 6.66 12.55 -4.99
CA ILE A 73 5.70 11.82 -4.17
C ILE A 73 6.33 11.56 -2.81
N ASP A 74 5.56 11.65 -1.74
CA ASP A 74 5.99 11.14 -0.45
C ASP A 74 5.93 9.61 -0.50
N SER A 75 6.99 8.92 -0.08
CA SER A 75 7.04 7.46 -0.17
C SER A 75 6.07 6.76 0.76
N THR A 76 5.43 7.46 1.70
CA THR A 76 4.61 6.89 2.78
C THR A 76 3.17 7.41 2.84
N THR A 77 2.86 8.52 2.16
CA THR A 77 1.54 9.19 2.23
C THR A 77 1.04 9.70 0.89
#